data_AF-A0A9X2YAQ1-F1
#
_entry.id   AF-A0A9X2YAQ1-F1
#
_cell.length_a   1.000
_cell.length_b   1.000
_cell.length_c   1.000
_cell.angle_alpha   90.00
_cell.angle_beta   90.00
_cell.angle_gamma   90.00
#
_symmetry.space_group_name_H-M   'P 1'
#
loop_
_entity.id
_entity.type
_entity.pdbx_description
1 polymer ?
#
loop_
_entity_poly.entity_id
_entity_poly.type
_entity_poly.pdbx_seq_one_letter_code
_entity_poly.pdbx_strand_id
1 'polypeptide(L)'
;MSTAARTYNQAHLPRERNGRRRISIYWTWSYPWEAQRDPAEMYNRFSTMTEVRNALWPSYETTEYDAAHFLQGIAGTLELFHRSTLAFQDVAGTVTGHPVAVFQRIDQAGYRLPIDERILADTDTLMVFGLDHLLSEQEATAEEIDAIRRWLQREGTCLLLAPHHDVGFSDDFAQRAVEYAHHGDPLVPRQQRFGQYTRSLMKALDVPVHNTWGLRPAVTEGTREIAPLTGLRDLDAARLLDNVTTFNFHPHLPHYALTRPESQEVRVLGRQRIDPHRPHPFTADGTTEFNALIWMPPSGPRAGDIVLIDSTHFTTLFGGTDSLKNLWRNLATMAYG
;
A
#
# COMPACT_ATOMS: atom_id res chain seq x y z
N MET A 1 -8.41 30.85 11.84
CA MET A 1 -8.74 29.45 12.21
C MET A 1 -8.09 28.57 11.15
N SER A 2 -7.25 27.60 11.54
CA SER A 2 -6.71 26.62 10.58
C SER A 2 -7.87 25.78 10.02
N THR A 3 -7.88 25.51 8.72
CA THR A 3 -8.91 24.66 8.10
C THR A 3 -8.71 23.22 8.54
N ALA A 4 -9.77 22.56 9.01
CA ALA A 4 -9.70 21.15 9.44
C ALA A 4 -9.19 20.25 8.29
N ALA A 5 -8.53 19.13 8.64
CA ALA A 5 -8.26 18.07 7.67
C ALA A 5 -9.58 17.59 7.04
N ARG A 6 -9.51 17.05 5.82
CA ARG A 6 -10.69 16.59 5.07
C ARG A 6 -10.67 15.09 4.88
N THR A 7 -11.73 14.43 5.30
CA THR A 7 -12.05 13.07 4.87
C THR A 7 -13.10 13.15 3.75
N TYR A 8 -13.53 12.02 3.19
CA TYR A 8 -14.44 12.00 2.04
C TYR A 8 -15.66 12.93 2.22
N ASN A 9 -15.67 14.03 1.46
CA ASN A 9 -16.69 15.09 1.47
C ASN A 9 -17.04 15.74 2.83
N GLN A 10 -16.15 15.69 3.83
CA GLN A 10 -16.41 16.31 5.14
C GLN A 10 -15.14 16.75 5.87
N ALA A 11 -15.31 17.70 6.80
CA ALA A 11 -14.26 18.05 7.74
C ALA A 11 -14.02 16.87 8.73
N HIS A 12 -12.75 16.55 8.96
CA HIS A 12 -12.34 15.55 9.93
C HIS A 12 -12.64 16.04 11.35
N LEU A 13 -13.22 15.16 12.15
CA LEU A 13 -13.40 15.36 13.58
C LEU A 13 -12.30 14.59 14.32
N PRO A 14 -11.40 15.27 15.06
CA PRO A 14 -10.35 14.60 15.82
C PRO A 14 -10.91 13.56 16.79
N ARG A 15 -10.24 12.41 16.88
CA ARG A 15 -10.57 11.31 17.78
C ARG A 15 -9.86 11.52 19.12
N GLU A 16 -10.59 11.35 20.21
CA GLU A 16 -10.04 11.45 21.56
C GLU A 16 -8.98 10.37 21.81
N ARG A 17 -7.92 10.72 22.54
CA ARG A 17 -6.95 9.70 22.99
C ARG A 17 -7.51 8.95 24.19
N ASN A 18 -7.62 7.64 24.08
CA ASN A 18 -8.12 6.74 25.13
C ASN A 18 -7.15 5.59 25.46
N GLY A 19 -5.88 5.73 25.07
CA GLY A 19 -4.86 4.68 25.22
C GLY A 19 -4.88 3.59 24.14
N ARG A 20 -5.77 3.69 23.15
CA ARG A 20 -5.79 2.82 21.97
C ARG A 20 -5.37 3.59 20.72
N ARG A 21 -4.78 2.85 19.77
CA ARG A 21 -4.14 3.40 18.56
C ARG A 21 -5.16 4.03 17.62
N ARG A 22 -4.91 5.28 17.21
CA ARG A 22 -5.66 5.94 16.14
C ARG A 22 -4.96 5.73 14.81
N ILE A 23 -5.61 5.00 13.90
CA ILE A 23 -5.04 4.63 12.60
C ILE A 23 -5.64 5.50 11.51
N SER A 24 -4.79 5.99 10.61
CA SER A 24 -5.19 6.83 9.49
C SER A 24 -4.59 6.31 8.19
N ILE A 25 -5.39 6.32 7.11
CA ILE A 25 -4.95 6.04 5.74
C ILE A 25 -4.76 7.36 5.01
N TYR A 26 -3.71 7.47 4.21
CA TYR A 26 -3.44 8.59 3.33
C TYR A 26 -3.16 8.07 1.91
N TRP A 27 -4.10 8.33 1.00
CA TRP A 27 -3.91 8.07 -0.42
C TRP A 27 -3.09 9.18 -1.06
N THR A 28 -2.01 8.83 -1.74
CA THR A 28 -1.03 9.81 -2.26
C THR A 28 -1.45 10.45 -3.58
N TRP A 29 -2.48 9.92 -4.23
CA TRP A 29 -2.92 10.37 -5.55
C TRP A 29 -3.50 11.79 -5.56
N SER A 30 -3.64 12.30 -6.77
CA SER A 30 -4.64 13.32 -7.07
C SER A 30 -5.88 12.67 -7.66
N TYR A 31 -6.97 12.57 -6.89
CA TYR A 31 -8.19 11.90 -7.37
C TYR A 31 -8.69 12.47 -8.71
N PRO A 32 -8.87 13.80 -8.89
CA PRO A 32 -9.37 14.32 -10.16
C PRO A 32 -8.40 14.09 -11.32
N TRP A 33 -7.09 14.13 -11.07
CA TRP A 33 -6.10 13.87 -12.12
C TRP A 33 -6.14 12.41 -12.57
N GLU A 34 -6.23 11.47 -11.62
CA GLU A 34 -6.29 10.03 -11.89
C GLU A 34 -7.63 9.63 -12.54
N ALA A 35 -8.74 10.13 -12.01
CA ALA A 35 -10.08 9.81 -12.48
C ALA A 35 -10.36 10.27 -13.92
N GLN A 36 -9.69 11.34 -14.37
CA GLN A 36 -9.89 11.95 -15.69
C GLN A 36 -8.87 11.49 -16.73
N ARG A 37 -8.00 10.54 -16.40
CA ARG A 37 -7.09 9.94 -17.40
C ARG A 37 -7.90 9.37 -18.56
N ASP A 38 -7.39 9.52 -19.77
CA ASP A 38 -8.06 9.04 -20.98
C ASP A 38 -8.16 7.50 -20.96
N PRO A 39 -9.38 6.92 -21.02
CA PRO A 39 -9.54 5.46 -21.10
C PRO A 39 -8.88 4.83 -22.33
N ALA A 40 -8.65 5.59 -23.41
CA ALA A 40 -7.96 5.11 -24.60
C ALA A 40 -6.43 4.97 -24.39
N GLU A 41 -5.87 5.67 -23.40
CA GLU A 41 -4.45 5.49 -23.03
C GLU A 41 -4.24 4.09 -22.46
N MET A 42 -3.13 3.43 -22.80
CA MET A 42 -2.88 2.07 -22.33
C MET A 42 -2.02 2.00 -21.08
N TYR A 43 -1.15 2.99 -20.85
CA TYR A 43 -0.10 2.92 -19.85
C TYR A 43 -0.25 4.00 -18.78
N ASN A 44 0.21 3.68 -17.56
CA ASN A 44 0.25 4.61 -16.43
C ASN A 44 -1.10 5.31 -16.19
N ARG A 45 -2.17 4.52 -16.17
CA ARG A 45 -3.48 4.87 -15.64
C ARG A 45 -4.03 3.69 -14.84
N PHE A 46 -5.02 3.97 -14.00
CA PHE A 46 -5.82 2.91 -13.42
C PHE A 46 -6.75 2.29 -14.47
N SER A 47 -7.17 1.05 -14.21
CA SER A 47 -8.22 0.40 -15.01
C SER A 47 -9.53 1.17 -14.88
N THR A 48 -10.38 1.12 -15.88
CA THR A 48 -11.79 1.47 -15.80
C THR A 48 -12.56 0.36 -15.08
N MET A 49 -13.73 0.67 -14.53
CA MET A 49 -14.60 -0.39 -13.99
C MET A 49 -15.06 -1.39 -15.05
N THR A 50 -15.21 -0.97 -16.31
CA THR A 50 -15.46 -1.91 -17.41
C THR A 50 -14.34 -2.94 -17.57
N GLU A 51 -13.08 -2.52 -17.50
CA GLU A 51 -11.92 -3.44 -17.54
C GLU A 51 -11.88 -4.36 -16.32
N VAL A 52 -12.17 -3.83 -15.13
CA VAL A 52 -12.31 -4.61 -13.89
C VAL A 52 -13.37 -5.70 -14.03
N ARG A 53 -14.57 -5.34 -14.49
CA ARG A 53 -15.68 -6.28 -14.70
C ARG A 53 -15.33 -7.37 -15.70
N ASN A 54 -14.67 -7.01 -16.80
CA ASN A 54 -14.25 -7.96 -17.81
C ASN A 54 -13.19 -8.94 -17.29
N ALA A 55 -12.17 -8.45 -16.57
CA ALA A 55 -11.09 -9.26 -16.05
C ALA A 55 -11.52 -10.20 -14.90
N LEU A 56 -12.43 -9.73 -14.05
CA LEU A 56 -12.84 -10.41 -12.82
C LEU A 56 -14.26 -11.02 -12.91
N TRP A 57 -14.78 -11.16 -14.13
CA TRP A 57 -16.08 -11.78 -14.39
C TRP A 57 -16.19 -13.17 -13.75
N PRO A 58 -17.33 -13.53 -13.12
CA PRO A 58 -18.58 -12.77 -13.00
C PRO A 58 -18.69 -11.92 -11.73
N SER A 59 -17.60 -11.68 -10.99
CA SER A 59 -17.65 -11.19 -9.61
C SER A 59 -18.30 -9.80 -9.43
N TYR A 60 -18.35 -9.01 -10.51
CA TYR A 60 -18.91 -7.65 -10.53
C TYR A 60 -20.18 -7.54 -11.38
N GLU A 61 -20.83 -8.66 -11.69
CA GLU A 61 -22.07 -8.70 -12.48
C GLU A 61 -23.29 -8.73 -11.57
N THR A 62 -23.39 -7.71 -10.74
CA THR A 62 -24.48 -7.49 -9.79
C THR A 62 -25.03 -6.08 -9.96
N THR A 63 -26.25 -5.85 -9.48
CA THR A 63 -26.88 -4.51 -9.52
C THR A 63 -26.00 -3.44 -8.86
N GLU A 64 -25.25 -3.81 -7.83
CA GLU A 64 -24.37 -2.87 -7.12
C GLU A 64 -23.30 -2.23 -8.01
N TYR A 65 -22.88 -2.91 -9.08
CA TYR A 65 -21.80 -2.47 -9.97
C TYR A 65 -22.28 -2.13 -11.39
N ASP A 66 -23.58 -2.12 -11.64
CA ASP A 66 -24.12 -1.71 -12.93
C ASP A 66 -23.95 -0.20 -13.16
N ALA A 67 -24.21 0.24 -14.39
CA ALA A 67 -23.98 1.62 -14.80
C ALA A 67 -24.92 2.64 -14.12
N ALA A 68 -26.04 2.19 -13.54
CA ALA A 68 -26.97 3.06 -12.81
C ALA A 68 -26.55 3.26 -11.36
N HIS A 69 -25.83 2.30 -10.77
CA HIS A 69 -25.47 2.30 -9.35
C HIS A 69 -24.00 2.57 -9.08
N PHE A 70 -23.11 2.37 -10.05
CA PHE A 70 -21.67 2.54 -9.86
C PHE A 70 -20.98 3.23 -11.03
N LEU A 71 -19.94 3.99 -10.73
CA LEU A 71 -19.11 4.69 -11.71
C LEU A 71 -18.43 3.65 -12.62
N GLN A 72 -18.59 3.75 -13.93
CA GLN A 72 -18.05 2.75 -14.87
C GLN A 72 -16.65 3.11 -15.43
N GLY A 73 -16.20 4.35 -15.25
CA GLY A 73 -14.87 4.82 -15.66
C GLY A 73 -13.78 4.50 -14.66
N ILE A 74 -12.64 5.19 -14.76
CA ILE A 74 -11.51 5.07 -13.83
C ILE A 74 -11.90 5.47 -12.41
N ALA A 75 -12.74 6.50 -12.26
CA ALA A 75 -13.26 6.92 -10.96
C ALA A 75 -13.89 5.76 -10.17
N GLY A 76 -14.56 4.81 -10.85
CA GLY A 76 -15.11 3.64 -10.16
C GLY A 76 -14.05 2.72 -9.58
N THR A 77 -12.91 2.54 -10.24
CA THR A 77 -11.78 1.77 -9.71
C THR A 77 -11.17 2.47 -8.49
N LEU A 78 -11.10 3.80 -8.49
CA LEU A 78 -10.67 4.55 -7.30
C LEU A 78 -11.64 4.35 -6.13
N GLU A 79 -12.95 4.37 -6.39
CA GLU A 79 -13.95 4.05 -5.37
C GLU A 79 -13.88 2.58 -4.90
N LEU A 80 -13.52 1.64 -5.78
CA LEU A 80 -13.25 0.26 -5.36
C LEU A 80 -12.07 0.17 -4.38
N PHE A 81 -11.00 0.93 -4.57
CA PHE A 81 -9.90 0.97 -3.59
C PHE A 81 -10.40 1.46 -2.23
N HIS A 82 -11.21 2.52 -2.18
CA HIS A 82 -11.84 2.95 -0.93
C HIS A 82 -12.70 1.84 -0.31
N ARG A 83 -13.63 1.26 -1.07
CA ARG A 83 -14.53 0.19 -0.61
C ARG A 83 -13.79 -1.04 -0.12
N SER A 84 -12.71 -1.43 -0.81
CA SER A 84 -11.94 -2.62 -0.47
C SER A 84 -11.14 -2.48 0.83
N THR A 85 -10.90 -1.27 1.33
CA THR A 85 -10.30 -1.07 2.65
C THR A 85 -11.29 -1.18 3.80
N LEU A 86 -12.61 -1.21 3.55
CA LEU A 86 -13.62 -1.20 4.62
C LEU A 86 -13.47 -2.37 5.59
N ALA A 87 -13.14 -3.58 5.10
CA ALA A 87 -12.92 -4.72 5.99
C ALA A 87 -11.72 -4.53 6.93
N PHE A 88 -10.64 -3.88 6.45
CA PHE A 88 -9.53 -3.49 7.31
C PHE A 88 -9.99 -2.44 8.34
N GLN A 89 -10.74 -1.43 7.89
CA GLN A 89 -11.27 -0.38 8.76
C GLN A 89 -12.18 -0.94 9.87
N ASP A 90 -13.02 -1.92 9.55
CA ASP A 90 -13.90 -2.60 10.52
C ASP A 90 -13.09 -3.37 11.57
N VAL A 91 -12.08 -4.12 11.15
CA VAL A 91 -11.20 -4.86 12.07
C VAL A 91 -10.42 -3.88 12.96
N ALA A 92 -9.77 -2.89 12.35
CA ALA A 92 -9.02 -1.87 13.07
C ALA A 92 -9.91 -1.12 14.05
N GLY A 93 -11.08 -0.66 13.61
CA GLY A 93 -12.02 0.09 14.45
C GLY A 93 -12.62 -0.73 15.58
N THR A 94 -12.89 -2.02 15.35
CA THR A 94 -13.35 -2.94 16.40
C THR A 94 -12.27 -3.13 17.47
N VAL A 95 -11.01 -3.28 17.07
CA VAL A 95 -9.88 -3.52 17.97
C VAL A 95 -9.53 -2.26 18.76
N THR A 96 -9.42 -1.12 18.08
CA THR A 96 -8.97 0.13 18.69
C THR A 96 -10.09 0.94 19.32
N GLY A 97 -11.36 0.65 19.00
CA GLY A 97 -12.48 1.51 19.36
C GLY A 97 -12.49 2.85 18.63
N HIS A 98 -11.59 3.07 17.66
CA HIS A 98 -11.47 4.31 16.88
C HIS A 98 -11.77 4.04 15.40
N PRO A 99 -12.67 4.79 14.76
CA PRO A 99 -12.84 4.68 13.32
C PRO A 99 -11.51 5.04 12.62
N VAL A 100 -11.21 4.36 11.51
CA VAL A 100 -10.04 4.71 10.68
C VAL A 100 -10.33 6.00 9.93
N ALA A 101 -9.44 6.99 10.05
CA ALA A 101 -9.57 8.23 9.28
C ALA A 101 -8.93 8.05 7.90
N VAL A 102 -9.65 8.38 6.83
CA VAL A 102 -9.16 8.21 5.45
C VAL A 102 -9.01 9.56 4.79
N PHE A 103 -7.75 9.90 4.47
CA PHE A 103 -7.33 11.13 3.84
C PHE A 103 -6.86 10.87 2.41
N GLN A 104 -6.89 11.90 1.58
CA GLN A 104 -6.35 11.89 0.23
C GLN A 104 -5.47 13.12 0.05
N ARG A 105 -4.39 13.01 -0.72
CA ARG A 105 -3.53 14.15 -1.03
C ARG A 105 -4.28 15.23 -1.78
N ILE A 106 -5.04 14.85 -2.81
CA ILE A 106 -6.05 15.71 -3.43
C ILE A 106 -7.36 14.93 -3.52
N ASP A 107 -8.39 15.42 -2.80
CA ASP A 107 -9.69 14.77 -2.73
C ASP A 107 -10.51 14.91 -4.02
N GLN A 108 -11.68 14.25 -4.08
CA GLN A 108 -12.59 14.26 -5.23
C GLN A 108 -12.97 15.67 -5.71
N ALA A 109 -13.00 16.65 -4.79
CA ALA A 109 -13.34 18.03 -5.08
C ALA A 109 -12.12 18.90 -5.38
N GLY A 110 -10.92 18.32 -5.47
CA GLY A 110 -9.68 19.02 -5.80
C GLY A 110 -9.00 19.69 -4.61
N TYR A 111 -9.44 19.46 -3.38
CA TYR A 111 -8.79 20.05 -2.21
C TYR A 111 -7.51 19.31 -1.87
N ARG A 112 -6.39 20.06 -1.88
CA ARG A 112 -5.09 19.54 -1.45
C ARG A 112 -4.98 19.49 0.07
N LEU A 113 -4.55 18.35 0.59
CA LEU A 113 -4.27 18.10 2.01
C LEU A 113 -2.85 17.53 2.17
N PRO A 114 -1.83 18.37 2.39
CA PRO A 114 -0.50 17.88 2.77
C PRO A 114 -0.54 17.15 4.12
N ILE A 115 0.42 16.23 4.34
CA ILE A 115 0.59 15.57 5.64
C ILE A 115 1.20 16.58 6.62
N ASP A 116 0.36 17.14 7.50
CA ASP A 116 0.74 18.11 8.53
C ASP A 116 0.04 17.84 9.87
N GLU A 117 0.10 18.78 10.82
CA GLU A 117 -0.47 18.61 12.16
C GLU A 117 -1.98 18.32 12.16
N ARG A 118 -2.71 18.72 11.12
CA ARG A 118 -4.15 18.45 10.99
C ARG A 118 -4.44 16.95 10.88
N ILE A 119 -3.50 16.19 10.33
CA ILE A 119 -3.52 14.71 10.28
C ILE A 119 -2.74 14.14 11.47
N LEU A 120 -1.50 14.61 11.69
CA LEU A 120 -0.53 13.98 12.58
C LEU A 120 -0.88 14.11 14.08
N ALA A 121 -1.59 15.16 14.49
CA ALA A 121 -2.05 15.29 15.88
C ALA A 121 -3.07 14.21 16.25
N ASP A 122 -3.89 13.80 15.29
CA ASP A 122 -4.94 12.79 15.43
C ASP A 122 -4.50 11.36 15.06
N THR A 123 -3.21 11.15 14.76
CA THR A 123 -2.75 9.89 14.20
C THR A 123 -1.62 9.28 15.03
N ASP A 124 -1.71 7.97 15.26
CA ASP A 124 -0.69 7.16 15.94
C ASP A 124 -0.09 6.13 14.96
N THR A 125 -0.88 5.54 14.06
CA THR A 125 -0.38 4.88 12.83
C THR A 125 -0.83 5.65 11.61
N LEU A 126 0.12 6.14 10.81
CA LEU A 126 -0.16 6.73 9.50
C LEU A 126 0.24 5.74 8.41
N MET A 127 -0.73 5.32 7.59
CA MET A 127 -0.54 4.42 6.46
C MET A 127 -0.56 5.24 5.17
N VAL A 128 0.58 5.33 4.49
CA VAL A 128 0.72 6.09 3.24
C VAL A 128 0.70 5.11 2.07
N PHE A 129 -0.39 5.12 1.31
CA PHE A 129 -0.61 4.23 0.18
C PHE A 129 -0.17 4.90 -1.13
N GLY A 130 1.00 4.47 -1.63
CA GLY A 130 1.71 5.05 -2.78
C GLY A 130 1.13 4.66 -4.14
N LEU A 131 -0.12 5.04 -4.41
CA LEU A 131 -0.82 4.78 -5.66
C LEU A 131 -0.96 6.04 -6.55
N ASP A 132 -0.04 6.99 -6.45
CA ASP A 132 0.10 8.09 -7.40
C ASP A 132 0.93 7.63 -8.61
N HIS A 133 0.43 7.81 -9.84
CA HIS A 133 1.27 7.52 -11.01
C HIS A 133 2.45 8.52 -11.08
N LEU A 134 3.62 8.08 -11.55
CA LEU A 134 4.79 8.99 -11.70
C LEU A 134 4.48 10.23 -12.57
N LEU A 135 3.58 10.08 -13.54
CA LEU A 135 3.11 11.17 -14.40
C LEU A 135 2.37 12.30 -13.65
N SER A 136 1.92 12.04 -12.42
CA SER A 136 1.25 13.03 -11.58
C SER A 136 2.23 13.88 -10.76
N GLU A 137 3.52 13.55 -10.77
CA GLU A 137 4.61 14.33 -10.16
C GLU A 137 4.38 14.67 -8.68
N GLN A 138 3.74 13.77 -7.94
CA GLN A 138 3.47 14.00 -6.52
C GLN A 138 4.76 13.79 -5.70
N GLU A 139 5.20 14.84 -4.99
CA GLU A 139 6.31 14.76 -4.04
C GLU A 139 5.93 15.37 -2.69
N ALA A 140 6.52 14.85 -1.63
CA ALA A 140 6.41 15.43 -0.30
C ALA A 140 7.20 16.75 -0.22
N THR A 141 6.55 17.80 0.29
CA THR A 141 7.25 19.07 0.51
C THR A 141 8.17 19.00 1.73
N ALA A 142 9.07 19.98 1.86
CA ALA A 142 9.95 20.08 3.03
C ALA A 142 9.14 20.17 4.34
N GLU A 143 8.01 20.88 4.33
CA GLU A 143 7.13 21.02 5.49
C GLU A 143 6.47 19.69 5.88
N GLU A 144 6.02 18.90 4.90
CA GLU A 144 5.47 17.56 5.14
C GLU A 144 6.54 16.64 5.76
N ILE A 145 7.75 16.65 5.20
CA ILE A 145 8.89 15.86 5.68
C ILE A 145 9.22 16.25 7.13
N ASP A 146 9.31 17.54 7.42
CA ASP A 146 9.64 18.03 8.76
C ASP A 146 8.53 17.73 9.78
N ALA A 147 7.26 17.80 9.36
CA ALA A 147 6.13 17.42 10.20
C ALA A 147 6.17 15.92 10.55
N ILE A 148 6.42 15.06 9.55
CA ILE A 148 6.55 13.61 9.76
C ILE A 148 7.77 13.29 10.65
N ARG A 149 8.93 13.92 10.42
CA ARG A 149 10.12 13.74 11.26
C ARG A 149 9.85 14.09 12.72
N ARG A 150 9.20 15.23 12.98
CA ARG A 150 8.81 15.62 14.35
C ARG A 150 7.82 14.64 14.96
N TRP A 151 6.83 14.20 14.18
CA TRP A 151 5.85 13.22 14.65
C TRP A 151 6.50 11.87 15.00
N LEU A 152 7.47 11.41 14.21
CA LEU A 152 8.25 10.19 14.45
C LEU A 152 9.21 10.26 15.65
N GLN A 153 9.42 11.44 16.26
CA GLN A 153 10.13 11.56 17.55
C GLN A 153 9.24 11.15 18.73
N ARG A 154 7.94 10.96 18.52
CA ARG A 154 7.00 10.52 19.56
C ARG A 154 6.98 8.99 19.64
N GLU A 155 7.21 8.46 20.83
CA GLU A 155 7.05 7.03 21.11
C GLU A 155 5.65 6.52 20.74
N GLY A 156 5.58 5.26 20.32
CA GLY A 156 4.33 4.62 19.90
C GLY A 156 3.79 5.08 18.54
N THR A 157 4.47 5.96 17.81
CA THR A 157 4.10 6.28 16.41
C THR A 157 4.55 5.20 15.44
N CYS A 158 3.80 5.01 14.35
CA CYS A 158 4.14 4.07 13.29
C CYS A 158 3.84 4.67 11.92
N LEU A 159 4.87 4.91 11.11
CA LEU A 159 4.71 5.24 9.70
C LEU A 159 4.73 3.96 8.87
N LEU A 160 3.59 3.56 8.33
CA LEU A 160 3.53 2.50 7.33
C LEU A 160 3.61 3.12 5.94
N LEU A 161 4.68 2.79 5.20
CA LEU A 161 4.87 3.19 3.81
C LEU A 161 4.53 2.00 2.92
N ALA A 162 3.60 2.19 1.99
CA ALA A 162 3.26 1.19 0.99
C ALA A 162 3.66 1.68 -0.41
N PRO A 163 4.96 1.76 -0.71
CA PRO A 163 5.42 2.12 -2.04
C PRO A 163 5.10 0.96 -2.99
N HIS A 164 4.33 1.23 -4.04
CA HIS A 164 3.99 0.23 -5.05
C HIS A 164 5.14 0.05 -6.06
N HIS A 165 5.11 -1.00 -6.86
CA HIS A 165 6.19 -1.30 -7.81
C HIS A 165 6.08 -0.52 -9.13
N ASP A 166 7.10 -0.66 -9.97
CA ASP A 166 7.00 -0.39 -11.39
C ASP A 166 6.80 -1.70 -12.16
N VAL A 167 5.83 -1.70 -13.08
CA VAL A 167 5.76 -2.65 -14.18
C VAL A 167 6.30 -1.97 -15.42
N GLY A 168 7.25 -2.62 -16.09
CA GLY A 168 7.77 -2.19 -17.39
C GLY A 168 8.46 -0.84 -17.37
N PHE A 169 9.38 -0.64 -16.40
CA PHE A 169 10.21 0.56 -16.33
C PHE A 169 11.27 0.63 -17.45
N SER A 170 11.64 -0.52 -18.02
CA SER A 170 12.65 -0.61 -19.08
C SER A 170 12.09 -0.17 -20.42
N ASP A 171 12.91 0.53 -21.22
CA ASP A 171 12.57 0.85 -22.61
C ASP A 171 12.65 -0.39 -23.53
N ASP A 172 13.32 -1.47 -23.10
CA ASP A 172 13.37 -2.73 -23.83
C ASP A 172 11.99 -3.43 -23.85
N PHE A 173 11.39 -3.52 -25.04
CA PHE A 173 10.11 -4.21 -25.24
C PHE A 173 10.18 -5.71 -24.99
N ALA A 174 11.33 -6.35 -25.20
CA ALA A 174 11.49 -7.78 -24.93
C ALA A 174 11.42 -8.03 -23.42
N GLN A 175 12.16 -7.23 -22.64
CA GLN A 175 12.07 -7.28 -21.18
C GLN A 175 10.65 -7.00 -20.68
N ARG A 176 9.99 -5.93 -21.19
CA ARG A 176 8.60 -5.61 -20.81
C ARG A 176 7.62 -6.72 -21.12
N ALA A 177 7.80 -7.45 -22.22
CA ALA A 177 6.95 -8.59 -22.55
C ALA A 177 7.13 -9.74 -21.55
N VAL A 178 8.36 -9.99 -21.08
CA VAL A 178 8.66 -10.96 -20.03
C VAL A 178 8.04 -10.53 -18.70
N GLU A 179 8.23 -9.28 -18.29
CA GLU A 179 7.61 -8.73 -17.07
C GLU A 179 6.07 -8.84 -17.10
N TYR A 180 5.46 -8.50 -18.23
CA TYR A 180 4.01 -8.61 -18.42
C TYR A 180 3.50 -10.05 -18.29
N ALA A 181 4.18 -10.99 -18.95
CA ALA A 181 3.89 -12.41 -18.82
C ALA A 181 4.14 -12.92 -17.40
N HIS A 182 5.12 -12.34 -16.70
CA HIS A 182 5.45 -12.70 -15.33
C HIS A 182 4.35 -12.36 -14.34
N HIS A 183 3.92 -11.09 -14.26
CA HIS A 183 2.86 -10.72 -13.31
C HIS A 183 1.52 -11.37 -13.68
N GLY A 184 1.19 -11.39 -14.97
CA GLY A 184 -0.01 -12.06 -15.49
C GLY A 184 -1.33 -11.48 -14.98
N ASP A 185 -1.31 -10.22 -14.53
CA ASP A 185 -2.50 -9.48 -14.14
C ASP A 185 -3.15 -8.89 -15.41
N PRO A 186 -4.40 -9.25 -15.74
CA PRO A 186 -5.10 -8.67 -16.88
C PRO A 186 -5.44 -7.18 -16.72
N LEU A 187 -5.43 -6.65 -15.48
CA LEU A 187 -5.73 -5.24 -15.18
C LEU A 187 -4.51 -4.33 -15.30
N VAL A 188 -3.31 -4.89 -15.29
CA VAL A 188 -2.07 -4.12 -15.39
C VAL A 188 -1.47 -4.29 -16.78
N PRO A 189 -1.26 -3.19 -17.51
CA PRO A 189 -0.68 -3.24 -18.84
C PRO A 189 0.84 -3.50 -18.76
N ARG A 190 1.51 -3.56 -19.93
CA ARG A 190 2.98 -3.70 -20.02
C ARG A 190 3.77 -2.55 -19.39
N GLN A 191 3.11 -1.46 -18.99
CA GLN A 191 3.73 -0.39 -18.23
C GLN A 191 2.75 0.29 -17.28
N GLN A 192 3.08 0.26 -16.00
CA GLN A 192 2.37 0.98 -14.95
C GLN A 192 3.35 1.31 -13.82
N ARG A 193 3.53 2.60 -13.53
CA ARG A 193 4.56 3.08 -12.60
C ARG A 193 3.96 3.99 -11.56
N PHE A 194 4.22 3.69 -10.29
CA PHE A 194 3.56 4.30 -9.14
C PHE A 194 4.53 4.77 -8.06
N GLY A 195 4.01 5.59 -7.15
CA GLY A 195 4.54 5.81 -5.82
C GLY A 195 5.64 6.85 -5.75
N GLN A 196 5.65 7.87 -6.62
CA GLN A 196 6.62 8.96 -6.56
C GLN A 196 6.57 9.65 -5.19
N TYR A 197 5.37 9.87 -4.65
CA TYR A 197 5.22 10.50 -3.34
C TYR A 197 5.86 9.65 -2.24
N THR A 198 5.56 8.35 -2.19
CA THR A 198 6.20 7.44 -1.22
C THR A 198 7.71 7.33 -1.40
N ARG A 199 8.21 7.31 -2.65
CA ARG A 199 9.65 7.30 -2.94
C ARG A 199 10.32 8.59 -2.44
N SER A 200 9.67 9.75 -2.58
CA SER A 200 10.17 11.02 -2.05
C SER A 200 10.26 11.01 -0.52
N LEU A 201 9.25 10.45 0.17
CA LEU A 201 9.27 10.26 1.63
C LEU A 201 10.39 9.30 2.05
N MET A 202 10.52 8.15 1.39
CA MET A 202 11.56 7.18 1.69
C MET A 202 12.95 7.79 1.58
N LYS A 203 13.23 8.52 0.49
CA LYS A 203 14.48 9.25 0.29
C LYS A 203 14.72 10.28 1.39
N ALA A 204 13.71 11.07 1.73
CA ALA A 204 13.83 12.12 2.75
C ALA A 204 14.02 11.56 4.18
N LEU A 205 13.49 10.37 4.45
CA LEU A 205 13.53 9.71 5.75
C LEU A 205 14.67 8.67 5.89
N ASP A 206 15.58 8.61 4.92
CA ASP A 206 16.67 7.61 4.85
C ASP A 206 16.17 6.15 4.97
N VAL A 207 15.04 5.86 4.34
CA VAL A 207 14.51 4.48 4.25
C VAL A 207 15.27 3.75 3.13
N PRO A 208 16.08 2.72 3.45
CA PRO A 208 17.07 2.18 2.52
C PRO A 208 16.47 1.10 1.63
N VAL A 209 15.44 1.46 0.85
CA VAL A 209 14.69 0.51 0.01
C VAL A 209 14.49 1.06 -1.39
N HIS A 210 14.67 0.20 -2.39
CA HIS A 210 14.13 0.34 -3.73
C HIS A 210 12.96 -0.63 -3.94
N ASN A 211 11.92 -0.18 -4.62
CA ASN A 211 10.66 -0.90 -4.85
C ASN A 211 10.40 -1.05 -6.35
N THR A 212 11.41 -1.48 -7.12
CA THR A 212 11.36 -1.43 -8.58
C THR A 212 10.43 -2.48 -9.19
N TRP A 213 10.52 -3.73 -8.75
CA TRP A 213 9.94 -4.87 -9.49
C TRP A 213 8.55 -5.25 -8.99
N GLY A 214 7.61 -5.46 -9.91
CA GLY A 214 6.32 -6.13 -9.67
C GLY A 214 6.43 -7.64 -9.88
N LEU A 215 6.69 -8.38 -8.81
CA LEU A 215 6.94 -9.83 -8.87
C LEU A 215 5.67 -10.62 -8.53
N ARG A 216 5.41 -11.67 -9.31
CA ARG A 216 4.31 -12.58 -9.03
C ARG A 216 4.67 -13.51 -7.89
N PRO A 217 3.94 -13.47 -6.76
CA PRO A 217 4.13 -14.47 -5.73
C PRO A 217 3.69 -15.85 -6.23
N ALA A 218 4.40 -16.89 -5.79
CA ALA A 218 4.00 -18.27 -6.02
C ALA A 218 2.65 -18.56 -5.36
N VAL A 219 1.94 -19.55 -5.89
CA VAL A 219 0.76 -20.15 -5.26
C VAL A 219 1.11 -21.52 -4.71
N THR A 220 0.36 -21.99 -3.72
CA THR A 220 0.45 -23.38 -3.26
C THR A 220 0.01 -24.30 -4.39
N GLU A 221 0.83 -25.30 -4.70
CA GLU A 221 0.61 -26.22 -5.83
C GLU A 221 -0.78 -26.87 -5.77
N GLY A 222 -1.47 -26.89 -6.91
CA GLY A 222 -2.85 -27.41 -7.01
C GLY A 222 -3.93 -26.47 -6.47
N THR A 223 -3.59 -25.27 -6.00
CA THR A 223 -4.54 -24.29 -5.46
C THR A 223 -4.40 -22.92 -6.15
N ARG A 224 -5.26 -21.96 -5.76
CA ARG A 224 -5.14 -20.54 -6.12
C ARG A 224 -4.65 -19.67 -4.96
N GLU A 225 -4.33 -20.30 -3.83
CA GLU A 225 -3.89 -19.60 -2.62
C GLU A 225 -2.41 -19.24 -2.75
N ILE A 226 -2.05 -18.04 -2.30
CA ILE A 226 -0.64 -17.62 -2.25
C ILE A 226 0.18 -18.62 -1.42
N ALA A 227 1.43 -18.85 -1.84
CA ALA A 227 2.36 -19.66 -1.07
C ALA A 227 2.60 -19.04 0.33
N PRO A 228 2.85 -19.87 1.36
CA PRO A 228 3.15 -19.39 2.70
C PRO A 228 4.23 -18.31 2.74
N LEU A 229 4.08 -17.37 3.66
CA LEU A 229 5.08 -16.34 3.92
C LEU A 229 6.26 -16.95 4.68
N THR A 230 7.47 -16.72 4.20
CA THR A 230 8.70 -16.99 4.95
C THR A 230 8.88 -15.88 5.98
N GLY A 231 8.35 -16.10 7.19
CA GLY A 231 8.36 -15.12 8.29
C GLY A 231 9.53 -15.32 9.27
N LEU A 232 10.32 -14.26 9.47
CA LEU A 232 11.47 -14.17 10.39
C LEU A 232 11.00 -13.62 11.76
N ARG A 233 10.29 -14.46 12.51
CA ARG A 233 9.58 -14.07 13.75
C ARG A 233 10.51 -13.74 14.91
N ASP A 234 11.73 -14.24 14.91
CA ASP A 234 12.77 -13.91 15.87
C ASP A 234 13.22 -12.43 15.76
N LEU A 235 13.06 -11.84 14.58
CA LEU A 235 13.36 -10.43 14.32
C LEU A 235 12.17 -9.49 14.59
N ASP A 236 10.96 -10.05 14.72
CA ASP A 236 9.68 -9.33 14.80
C ASP A 236 9.27 -8.98 16.24
N ALA A 237 10.05 -8.14 16.90
CA ALA A 237 9.69 -7.65 18.24
C ALA A 237 8.42 -6.78 18.24
N ALA A 238 8.02 -6.24 17.08
CA ALA A 238 6.75 -5.54 16.90
C ALA A 238 5.53 -6.50 16.83
N ARG A 239 5.76 -7.80 16.70
CA ARG A 239 4.74 -8.86 16.64
C ARG A 239 3.77 -8.73 15.47
N LEU A 240 4.22 -8.14 14.36
CA LEU A 240 3.42 -7.97 13.15
C LEU A 240 3.00 -9.32 12.53
N LEU A 241 3.79 -10.37 12.72
CA LEU A 241 3.63 -11.71 12.15
C LEU A 241 2.99 -12.73 13.11
N ASP A 242 2.48 -12.29 14.25
CA ASP A 242 1.73 -13.14 15.17
C ASP A 242 0.52 -13.76 14.45
N ASN A 243 0.50 -15.09 14.35
CA ASN A 243 -0.54 -15.84 13.63
C ASN A 243 -0.74 -15.43 12.16
N VAL A 244 0.28 -14.82 11.54
CA VAL A 244 0.30 -14.52 10.10
C VAL A 244 1.10 -15.62 9.40
N THR A 245 0.44 -16.38 8.54
CA THR A 245 1.03 -17.50 7.78
C THR A 245 1.13 -17.20 6.29
N THR A 246 0.24 -16.36 5.79
CA THR A 246 0.16 -15.92 4.39
C THR A 246 -0.22 -14.44 4.33
N PHE A 247 0.17 -13.79 3.25
CA PHE A 247 -0.42 -12.54 2.83
C PHE A 247 -1.62 -12.79 1.90
N ASN A 248 -2.16 -11.73 1.29
CA ASN A 248 -3.17 -11.85 0.24
C ASN A 248 -2.50 -12.06 -1.11
N PHE A 249 -3.13 -12.85 -1.99
CA PHE A 249 -2.64 -12.98 -3.35
C PHE A 249 -2.87 -11.69 -4.13
N HIS A 250 -1.79 -11.07 -4.58
CA HIS A 250 -1.80 -9.99 -5.56
C HIS A 250 -0.81 -10.34 -6.68
N PRO A 251 -1.17 -10.26 -7.97
CA PRO A 251 -0.34 -10.83 -9.04
C PRO A 251 1.03 -10.16 -9.26
N HIS A 252 1.26 -8.97 -8.71
CA HIS A 252 2.53 -8.24 -8.78
C HIS A 252 2.76 -7.50 -7.47
N LEU A 253 3.55 -8.10 -6.58
CA LEU A 253 3.95 -7.45 -5.33
C LEU A 253 5.31 -6.77 -5.51
N PRO A 254 5.54 -5.63 -4.82
CA PRO A 254 6.84 -4.99 -4.86
C PRO A 254 7.90 -5.82 -4.16
N HIS A 255 9.05 -6.00 -4.81
CA HIS A 255 10.26 -6.37 -4.09
C HIS A 255 10.85 -5.15 -3.38
N TYR A 256 10.93 -5.20 -2.05
CA TYR A 256 11.65 -4.21 -1.27
C TYR A 256 13.15 -4.55 -1.18
N ALA A 257 13.88 -4.19 -2.23
CA ALA A 257 15.32 -4.36 -2.32
C ALA A 257 16.02 -3.41 -1.34
N LEU A 258 16.81 -3.96 -0.41
CA LEU A 258 17.57 -3.14 0.52
C LEU A 258 18.76 -2.49 -0.19
N THR A 259 19.00 -1.19 0.06
CA THR A 259 20.17 -0.46 -0.45
C THR A 259 21.39 -0.56 0.45
N ARG A 260 21.22 -1.15 1.64
CA ARG A 260 22.28 -1.51 2.59
C ARG A 260 21.94 -2.83 3.29
N PRO A 261 22.92 -3.54 3.87
CA PRO A 261 22.65 -4.81 4.56
C PRO A 261 21.62 -4.69 5.70
N GLU A 262 20.98 -5.81 6.02
CA GLU A 262 20.13 -5.93 7.22
C GLU A 262 20.92 -5.58 8.49
N SER A 263 20.23 -5.01 9.47
CA SER A 263 20.81 -4.61 10.74
C SER A 263 19.74 -4.55 11.83
N GLN A 264 20.12 -4.19 13.06
CA GLN A 264 19.14 -4.00 14.12
C GLN A 264 18.13 -2.89 13.80
N GLU A 265 18.48 -1.94 12.92
CA GLU A 265 17.68 -0.78 12.53
C GLU A 265 16.82 -1.02 11.27
N VAL A 266 17.11 -2.07 10.50
CA VAL A 266 16.42 -2.41 9.25
C VAL A 266 16.34 -3.93 9.15
N ARG A 267 15.14 -4.49 9.33
CA ARG A 267 14.91 -5.93 9.40
C ARG A 267 13.94 -6.36 8.33
N VAL A 268 14.29 -7.37 7.53
CA VAL A 268 13.30 -8.07 6.72
C VAL A 268 12.54 -9.00 7.65
N LEU A 269 11.22 -8.85 7.74
CA LEU A 269 10.39 -9.74 8.55
C LEU A 269 9.71 -10.82 7.71
N GLY A 270 9.36 -10.50 6.47
CA GLY A 270 8.64 -11.41 5.59
C GLY A 270 9.25 -11.46 4.20
N ARG A 271 9.50 -12.68 3.72
CA ARG A 271 9.82 -12.96 2.31
C ARG A 271 8.71 -13.78 1.67
N GLN A 272 8.46 -13.50 0.41
CA GLN A 272 7.45 -14.18 -0.39
C GLN A 272 8.12 -14.92 -1.54
N ARG A 273 7.78 -16.20 -1.68
CA ARG A 273 8.25 -17.02 -2.80
C ARG A 273 7.72 -16.48 -4.13
N ILE A 274 8.56 -16.46 -5.16
CA ILE A 274 8.24 -16.06 -6.54
C ILE A 274 7.71 -17.26 -7.30
N ASP A 275 6.75 -17.05 -8.20
CA ASP A 275 6.24 -18.09 -9.09
C ASP A 275 7.38 -18.66 -9.97
N PRO A 276 7.82 -19.92 -9.76
CA PRO A 276 8.97 -20.47 -10.46
C PRO A 276 8.68 -20.81 -11.93
N HIS A 277 7.41 -20.80 -12.34
CA HIS A 277 7.00 -21.11 -13.71
C HIS A 277 6.90 -19.87 -14.59
N ARG A 278 7.16 -18.69 -14.03
CA ARG A 278 7.07 -17.42 -14.73
C ARG A 278 8.42 -16.69 -14.68
N PRO A 279 9.24 -16.77 -15.73
CA PRO A 279 10.57 -16.17 -15.72
C PRO A 279 10.48 -14.64 -15.58
N HIS A 280 11.47 -14.07 -14.91
CA HIS A 280 11.63 -12.62 -14.75
C HIS A 280 13.12 -12.27 -14.67
N PRO A 281 13.57 -11.09 -15.13
CA PRO A 281 14.98 -10.67 -15.01
C PRO A 281 15.54 -10.80 -13.58
N PHE A 282 14.71 -10.47 -12.58
CA PHE A 282 15.05 -10.62 -11.15
C PHE A 282 15.38 -12.05 -10.74
N THR A 283 14.80 -13.07 -11.37
CA THR A 283 15.04 -14.49 -11.01
C THR A 283 16.10 -15.14 -11.88
N ALA A 284 16.77 -14.38 -12.76
CA ALA A 284 17.74 -14.93 -13.72
C ALA A 284 19.00 -15.51 -13.05
N ASP A 285 19.33 -15.02 -11.85
CA ASP A 285 20.43 -15.52 -11.02
C ASP A 285 20.05 -16.71 -10.12
N GLY A 286 18.80 -17.19 -10.23
CA GLY A 286 18.26 -18.26 -9.38
C GLY A 286 17.59 -17.76 -8.09
N THR A 287 17.43 -16.45 -7.90
CA THR A 287 16.65 -15.91 -6.78
C THR A 287 15.20 -16.44 -6.80
N THR A 288 14.72 -16.95 -5.66
CA THR A 288 13.41 -17.60 -5.54
C THR A 288 12.41 -16.88 -4.63
N GLU A 289 12.86 -15.87 -3.88
CA GLU A 289 12.02 -15.09 -2.96
C GLU A 289 12.32 -13.60 -3.07
N PHE A 290 11.37 -12.77 -2.68
CA PHE A 290 11.56 -11.33 -2.53
C PHE A 290 11.13 -10.85 -1.14
N ASN A 291 11.77 -9.77 -0.66
CA ASN A 291 11.37 -9.09 0.57
C ASN A 291 9.99 -8.44 0.39
N ALA A 292 9.03 -8.81 1.24
CA ALA A 292 7.63 -8.37 1.18
C ALA A 292 7.18 -7.59 2.42
N LEU A 293 7.88 -7.73 3.55
CA LEU A 293 7.65 -6.95 4.77
C LEU A 293 8.99 -6.56 5.38
N ILE A 294 9.20 -5.26 5.56
CA ILE A 294 10.36 -4.70 6.27
C ILE A 294 9.86 -3.92 7.47
N TRP A 295 10.59 -4.03 8.57
CA TRP A 295 10.39 -3.24 9.77
C TRP A 295 11.68 -2.52 10.16
N MET A 296 11.56 -1.23 10.42
CA MET A 296 12.61 -0.41 10.97
C MET A 296 12.18 0.02 12.38
N PRO A 297 12.68 -0.62 13.45
CA PRO A 297 12.40 -0.21 14.83
C PRO A 297 12.86 1.22 15.10
N PRO A 298 12.48 1.81 16.25
CA PRO A 298 13.04 3.08 16.71
C PRO A 298 14.58 3.08 16.67
N SER A 299 15.16 4.15 16.15
CA SER A 299 16.62 4.32 16.03
C SER A 299 17.01 5.78 16.13
N GLY A 300 18.03 6.07 16.94
CA GLY A 300 18.54 7.42 17.16
C GLY A 300 17.42 8.39 17.59
N PRO A 301 17.23 9.53 16.90
CA PRO A 301 16.19 10.50 17.23
C PRO A 301 14.78 10.06 16.85
N ARG A 302 14.61 8.99 16.06
CA ARG A 302 13.30 8.45 15.69
C ARG A 302 12.83 7.45 16.75
N ALA A 303 11.81 7.83 17.51
CA ALA A 303 11.17 6.99 18.53
C ALA A 303 10.01 6.14 17.97
N GLY A 304 9.53 6.44 16.76
CA GLY A 304 8.48 5.71 16.07
C GLY A 304 8.99 4.65 15.09
N ASP A 305 8.15 3.68 14.79
CA ASP A 305 8.42 2.62 13.81
C ASP A 305 8.23 3.11 12.37
N ILE A 306 8.98 2.50 11.44
CA ILE A 306 8.66 2.54 10.01
C ILE A 306 8.43 1.10 9.54
N VAL A 307 7.32 0.87 8.85
CA VAL A 307 6.97 -0.43 8.26
C VAL A 307 6.82 -0.26 6.76
N LEU A 308 7.42 -1.16 5.97
CA LEU A 308 7.18 -1.23 4.53
C LEU A 308 6.44 -2.53 4.20
N ILE A 309 5.25 -2.37 3.63
CA ILE A 309 4.38 -3.46 3.19
C ILE A 309 3.40 -2.94 2.14
N ASP A 310 3.07 -3.75 1.14
CA ASP A 310 2.23 -3.29 0.04
C ASP A 310 0.79 -2.99 0.48
N SER A 311 0.18 -1.96 -0.11
CA SER A 311 -1.16 -1.50 0.21
C SER A 311 -2.25 -2.54 -0.09
N THR A 312 -2.03 -3.46 -1.04
CA THR A 312 -2.98 -4.53 -1.36
C THR A 312 -3.16 -5.53 -0.23
N HIS A 313 -2.27 -5.53 0.77
CA HIS A 313 -2.46 -6.28 2.00
C HIS A 313 -3.50 -5.66 2.94
N PHE A 314 -4.04 -4.48 2.63
CA PHE A 314 -5.09 -3.80 3.40
C PHE A 314 -6.37 -3.62 2.59
N THR A 315 -6.44 -4.26 1.41
CA THR A 315 -7.62 -4.26 0.55
C THR A 315 -8.16 -5.68 0.39
N THR A 316 -9.49 -5.80 0.27
CA THR A 316 -10.15 -7.07 -0.03
C THR A 316 -10.45 -7.28 -1.51
N LEU A 317 -9.91 -6.40 -2.38
CA LEU A 317 -10.17 -6.42 -3.83
C LEU A 317 -9.76 -7.76 -4.46
N PHE A 318 -8.72 -8.39 -3.92
CA PHE A 318 -8.16 -9.65 -4.37
C PHE A 318 -8.40 -10.81 -3.39
N GLY A 319 -9.46 -10.69 -2.57
CA GLY A 319 -9.83 -11.66 -1.54
C GLY A 319 -9.45 -11.22 -0.12
N GLY A 320 -9.69 -12.09 0.86
CA GLY A 320 -9.33 -11.82 2.25
C GLY A 320 -9.19 -13.11 3.02
N THR A 321 -8.09 -13.25 3.77
CA THR A 321 -7.80 -14.43 4.58
C THR A 321 -7.86 -14.09 6.07
N ASP A 322 -8.06 -15.09 6.93
CA ASP A 322 -7.97 -14.88 8.38
C ASP A 322 -6.53 -14.52 8.80
N SER A 323 -5.52 -15.01 8.06
CA SER A 323 -4.12 -14.59 8.22
C SER A 323 -3.94 -13.08 8.01
N LEU A 324 -4.60 -12.51 7.00
CA LEU A 324 -4.58 -11.08 6.74
C LEU A 324 -5.26 -10.27 7.85
N LYS A 325 -6.39 -10.76 8.37
CA LYS A 325 -7.04 -10.14 9.53
C LYS A 325 -6.13 -10.15 10.76
N ASN A 326 -5.30 -11.17 10.94
CA ASN A 326 -4.31 -11.19 12.03
C ASN A 326 -3.25 -10.11 11.85
N LEU A 327 -2.70 -9.94 10.64
CA LEU A 327 -1.80 -8.81 10.34
C LEU A 327 -2.44 -7.46 10.69
N TRP A 328 -3.70 -7.26 10.32
CA TRP A 328 -4.44 -6.04 10.63
C TRP A 328 -4.62 -5.81 12.13
N ARG A 329 -4.98 -6.86 12.88
CA ARG A 329 -5.06 -6.80 14.35
C ARG A 329 -3.71 -6.45 14.96
N ASN A 330 -2.64 -7.12 14.51
CA ASN A 330 -1.29 -6.91 15.03
C ASN A 330 -0.84 -5.46 14.79
N LEU A 331 -1.09 -4.89 13.61
CA LEU A 331 -0.82 -3.47 13.34
C LEU A 331 -1.66 -2.55 14.24
N ALA A 332 -2.93 -2.89 14.47
CA ALA A 332 -3.84 -2.11 15.29
C ALA A 332 -3.51 -2.17 16.80
N THR A 333 -2.90 -3.26 17.26
CA THR A 333 -2.43 -3.45 18.65
C THR A 333 -0.93 -3.30 18.82
N MET A 334 -0.21 -2.86 17.77
CA MET A 334 1.24 -2.70 17.83
C MET A 334 1.59 -1.78 18.99
N ALA A 335 2.61 -2.17 19.77
CA ALA A 335 2.92 -1.60 21.08
C ALA A 335 2.73 -0.07 21.09
N TYR A 336 1.91 0.37 22.03
CA TYR A 336 1.47 1.74 22.22
C TYR A 336 1.91 2.13 23.63
N GLY A 337 2.70 3.20 23.74
CA GLY A 337 3.26 3.68 25.01
C GLY A 337 2.21 4.14 26.01
#